data_AF-A0AAE6BB44-F1
#
_entry.id   AF-A0AAE6BB44-F1
#
_cell.length_a   1.000
_cell.length_b   1.000
_cell.length_c   1.000
_cell.angle_alpha   90.00
_cell.angle_beta   90.00
_cell.angle_gamma   90.00
#
_symmetry.space_group_name_H-M   'P 1'
#
loop_
_entity.id
_entity.type
_entity.pdbx_description
1 polymer ?
#
loop_
_entity_poly.entity_id
_entity_poly.type
_entity_poly.pdbx_seq_one_letter_code
_entity_poly.pdbx_strand_id
1 'polypeptide(L)'
;MKPLVAASMALVFVTASANAVSTAASREEFRGRWSRDCGGGRTCHLDIDDTKSPQTIQITFSIEGSGESCSWDVDAVYDKGFGGPVAQDPYGNYSFYLTLQSDGRLYSSGTMLSNCGPQPLDQHFASNPIFGGSAKDTMSSSDAEDDAQAVIGDRGVFDHNGSVVVIDPNAGTIVYRGPKKSISGTVKSGALLFKAATSWDPYDNNAVIKGTAYVFKRGCDPVPYQVSGHQKGWHTLILTGAAPIRQKDGCKVVGYKINGNSVLKFVSWGD
;
A
#
# COMPACT_ATOMS: atom_id res chain seq x y z
N MET A 1 -55.88 25.34 -34.95
CA MET A 1 -54.78 24.39 -35.26
C MET A 1 -53.47 25.04 -34.83
N LYS A 2 -52.82 24.54 -33.78
CA LYS A 2 -51.49 24.97 -33.30
C LYS A 2 -50.57 23.75 -33.42
N PRO A 3 -49.33 23.87 -33.94
CA PRO A 3 -48.42 22.74 -34.00
C PRO A 3 -47.76 22.53 -32.63
N LEU A 4 -47.68 21.26 -32.22
CA LEU A 4 -46.91 20.79 -31.07
C LEU A 4 -45.44 20.69 -31.51
N VAL A 5 -44.54 21.41 -30.84
CA VAL A 5 -43.10 21.29 -31.02
C VAL A 5 -42.62 20.10 -30.19
N ALA A 6 -42.11 19.07 -30.85
CA ALA A 6 -41.43 17.94 -30.20
C ALA A 6 -40.01 18.36 -29.80
N ALA A 7 -39.76 18.50 -28.50
CA ALA A 7 -38.41 18.70 -27.98
C ALA A 7 -37.69 17.34 -27.93
N SER A 8 -36.68 17.18 -28.78
CA SER A 8 -35.78 16.03 -28.80
C SER A 8 -34.80 16.14 -27.61
N MET A 9 -35.01 15.34 -26.57
CA MET A 9 -34.05 15.18 -25.48
C MET A 9 -32.87 14.33 -25.98
N ALA A 10 -31.76 15.00 -26.28
CA ALA A 10 -30.49 14.32 -26.50
C ALA A 10 -29.97 13.76 -25.17
N LEU A 11 -29.98 12.43 -25.04
CA LEU A 11 -29.37 11.72 -23.93
C LEU A 11 -27.84 11.82 -24.08
N VAL A 12 -27.20 12.70 -23.31
CA VAL A 12 -25.74 12.74 -23.20
C VAL A 12 -25.32 11.53 -22.37
N PHE A 13 -24.84 10.48 -23.05
CA PHE A 13 -24.13 9.40 -22.39
C PHE A 13 -22.79 9.93 -21.89
N VAL A 14 -22.68 10.17 -20.58
CA VAL A 14 -21.38 10.29 -19.91
C VAL A 14 -20.80 8.88 -19.90
N THR A 15 -19.94 8.57 -20.87
CA THR A 15 -19.07 7.41 -20.79
C THR A 15 -18.09 7.65 -19.67
N ALA A 16 -18.31 7.01 -18.52
CA ALA A 16 -17.29 6.91 -17.49
C ALA A 16 -16.06 6.22 -18.11
N SER A 17 -14.97 6.97 -18.21
CA SER A 17 -13.68 6.48 -18.68
C SER A 17 -13.17 5.40 -17.74
N ALA A 18 -13.37 4.14 -18.12
CA ALA A 18 -12.66 3.03 -17.52
C ALA A 18 -11.23 2.98 -18.09
N ASN A 19 -10.27 2.78 -17.19
CA ASN A 19 -8.86 2.44 -17.42
C ASN A 19 -7.87 3.61 -17.51
N ALA A 20 -7.60 4.26 -16.38
CA ALA A 20 -6.22 4.55 -16.04
C ALA A 20 -5.71 3.38 -15.18
N VAL A 21 -5.11 2.37 -15.81
CA VAL A 21 -4.19 1.51 -15.07
C VAL A 21 -3.02 2.43 -14.75
N SER A 22 -2.88 2.87 -13.50
CA SER A 22 -1.71 3.63 -13.08
C SER A 22 -0.52 2.69 -13.24
N THR A 23 0.21 2.81 -14.35
CA THR A 23 1.51 2.15 -14.46
C THR A 23 2.39 2.75 -13.38
N ALA A 24 2.72 1.96 -12.36
CA ALA A 24 3.71 2.34 -11.35
C ALA A 24 4.94 2.91 -12.06
N ALA A 25 5.32 4.14 -11.69
CA ALA A 25 6.43 4.85 -12.29
C ALA A 25 7.71 4.04 -12.10
N SER A 26 8.55 3.93 -13.14
CA SER A 26 9.78 3.15 -13.16
C SER A 26 10.81 3.70 -12.18
N ARG A 27 11.76 2.85 -11.81
CA ARG A 27 12.88 3.19 -10.94
C ARG A 27 13.64 4.43 -11.41
N GLU A 28 13.87 4.50 -12.71
CA GLU A 28 14.60 5.57 -13.37
C GLU A 28 13.84 6.90 -13.34
N GLU A 29 12.50 6.86 -13.29
CA GLU A 29 11.66 8.07 -13.24
C GLU A 29 11.81 8.83 -11.91
N PHE A 30 12.20 8.15 -10.83
CA PHE A 30 12.49 8.79 -9.54
C PHE A 30 13.84 9.50 -9.50
N ARG A 31 14.74 9.20 -10.44
CA ARG A 31 16.14 9.63 -10.37
C ARG A 31 16.29 11.15 -10.45
N GLY A 32 17.20 11.67 -9.63
CA GLY A 32 17.65 13.06 -9.71
C GLY A 32 17.30 13.89 -8.48
N ARG A 33 17.43 15.20 -8.63
CA ARG A 33 17.22 16.19 -7.56
C ARG A 33 15.81 16.76 -7.62
N TRP A 34 15.10 16.62 -6.52
CA TRP A 34 13.76 17.16 -6.30
C TRP A 34 13.83 18.25 -5.24
N SER A 35 13.15 19.37 -5.45
CA SER A 35 13.29 20.54 -4.55
C SER A 35 11.94 21.15 -4.20
N ARG A 36 11.88 21.79 -3.03
CA ARG A 36 10.76 22.63 -2.60
C ARG A 36 11.21 23.72 -1.62
N ASP A 37 10.41 24.75 -1.48
CA ASP A 37 10.52 25.70 -0.37
C ASP A 37 10.04 25.01 0.92
N CYS A 38 10.84 25.11 1.99
CA CYS A 38 10.49 24.61 3.33
C CYS A 38 10.42 25.71 4.39
N GLY A 39 10.30 26.96 3.96
CA GLY A 39 10.03 28.13 4.78
C GLY A 39 11.28 28.71 5.45
N GLY A 40 11.21 30.00 5.79
CA GLY A 40 12.34 30.70 6.41
C GLY A 40 13.52 30.97 5.48
N GLY A 41 13.28 31.02 4.16
CA GLY A 41 14.34 31.20 3.16
C GLY A 41 15.22 29.96 2.95
N ARG A 42 14.68 28.77 3.24
CA ARG A 42 15.36 27.48 3.11
C ARG A 42 14.74 26.67 1.98
N THR A 43 15.59 25.97 1.25
CA THR A 43 15.21 25.02 0.22
C THR A 43 15.48 23.61 0.74
N CYS A 44 14.52 22.73 0.57
CA CYS A 44 14.65 21.32 0.92
C CYS A 44 14.80 20.49 -0.36
N HIS A 45 15.74 19.56 -0.35
CA HIS A 45 16.07 18.71 -1.47
C HIS A 45 15.90 17.23 -1.12
N LEU A 46 15.46 16.46 -2.10
CA LEU A 46 15.58 15.01 -2.14
C LEU A 46 16.41 14.64 -3.37
N ASP A 47 17.61 14.11 -3.15
CA ASP A 47 18.46 13.54 -4.18
C ASP A 47 18.29 12.03 -4.20
N ILE A 48 17.86 11.49 -5.34
CA ILE A 48 17.56 10.07 -5.49
C ILE A 48 18.56 9.45 -6.46
N ASP A 49 19.39 8.55 -5.93
CA ASP A 49 20.43 7.84 -6.64
C ASP A 49 20.17 6.32 -6.66
N ASP A 50 19.86 5.81 -7.85
CA ASP A 50 19.60 4.40 -8.10
C ASP A 50 20.86 3.62 -8.53
N THR A 51 22.05 4.23 -8.52
CA THR A 51 23.30 3.56 -8.94
C THR A 51 23.85 2.60 -7.88
N LYS A 52 23.39 2.70 -6.63
CA LYS A 52 23.97 1.95 -5.50
C LYS A 52 23.93 0.43 -5.69
N SER A 53 22.79 -0.11 -6.12
CA SER A 53 22.65 -1.54 -6.45
C SER A 53 21.45 -1.78 -7.37
N PRO A 54 21.20 -3.00 -7.87
CA PRO A 54 19.97 -3.32 -8.61
C PRO A 54 18.68 -3.26 -7.78
N GLN A 55 18.78 -3.31 -6.44
CA GLN A 55 17.63 -3.43 -5.53
C GLN A 55 17.51 -2.25 -4.56
N THR A 56 18.56 -1.44 -4.44
CA THR A 56 18.68 -0.37 -3.44
C THR A 56 18.84 0.97 -4.14
N ILE A 57 18.05 1.95 -3.71
CA ILE A 57 18.12 3.35 -4.09
C ILE A 57 18.59 4.12 -2.87
N GLN A 58 19.62 4.95 -3.02
CA GLN A 58 19.99 5.90 -2.00
C GLN A 58 19.15 7.17 -2.15
N ILE A 59 18.59 7.63 -1.04
CA ILE A 59 17.81 8.86 -0.97
C ILE A 59 18.49 9.77 0.03
N THR A 60 18.97 10.92 -0.44
CA THR A 60 19.58 11.96 0.39
C THR A 60 18.58 13.09 0.55
N PHE A 61 18.22 13.39 1.78
CA PHE A 61 17.52 14.62 2.11
C PHE A 61 18.53 15.69 2.51
N SER A 62 18.37 16.91 2.03
CA SER A 62 19.18 18.04 2.49
C SER A 62 18.37 19.34 2.60
N ILE A 63 18.80 20.24 3.49
CA ILE A 63 18.27 21.60 3.63
C ILE A 63 19.40 22.59 3.36
N GLU A 64 19.17 23.50 2.44
CA GLU A 64 20.07 24.61 2.11
C GLU A 64 19.42 25.95 2.42
N GLY A 65 20.11 26.84 3.13
CA GLY A 65 19.66 28.22 3.38
C GLY A 65 19.86 28.69 4.82
N SER A 66 19.75 29.99 5.05
CA SER A 66 19.84 30.62 6.38
C SER A 66 21.09 30.30 7.22
N GLY A 67 22.19 29.87 6.59
CA GLY A 67 23.46 29.56 7.27
C GLY A 67 23.51 28.20 7.98
N GLU A 68 22.47 27.38 7.81
CA GLU A 68 22.41 26.01 8.32
C GLU A 68 22.46 25.02 7.14
N SER A 69 23.23 23.95 7.28
CA SER A 69 23.18 22.80 6.38
C SER A 69 22.86 21.56 7.19
N CYS A 70 21.84 20.84 6.79
CA CYS A 70 21.49 19.54 7.36
C CYS A 70 21.29 18.55 6.21
N SER A 71 21.83 17.35 6.37
CA SER A 71 21.71 16.29 5.37
C SER A 71 21.63 14.93 6.05
N TRP A 72 20.82 14.04 5.50
CA TRP A 72 20.82 12.63 5.87
C TRP A 72 20.52 11.75 4.67
N ASP A 73 20.94 10.50 4.76
CA ASP A 73 20.80 9.50 3.71
C ASP A 73 20.04 8.29 4.22
N VAL A 74 19.27 7.67 3.34
CA VAL A 74 18.67 6.36 3.60
C VAL A 74 18.78 5.46 2.38
N ASP A 75 18.83 4.16 2.65
CA ASP A 75 18.64 3.14 1.65
C ASP A 75 17.16 2.77 1.55
N ALA A 76 16.60 2.98 0.36
CA ALA A 76 15.26 2.56 -0.02
C ALA A 76 15.33 1.34 -0.92
N VAL A 77 14.29 0.50 -0.86
CA VAL A 77 14.05 -0.55 -1.83
C VAL A 77 13.01 -0.05 -2.82
N TYR A 78 13.29 -0.22 -4.11
CA TYR A 78 12.29 0.08 -5.14
C TYR A 78 11.22 -1.01 -5.16
N ASP A 79 9.98 -0.62 -4.98
CA ASP A 79 8.87 -1.55 -5.00
C ASP A 79 7.77 -1.08 -5.96
N LYS A 80 7.60 -1.85 -7.04
CA LYS A 80 6.61 -1.56 -8.06
C LYS A 80 5.19 -1.60 -7.50
N GLY A 81 4.94 -2.44 -6.49
CA GLY A 81 3.63 -2.55 -5.85
C GLY A 81 3.28 -1.34 -4.96
N PHE A 82 4.29 -0.58 -4.50
CA PHE A 82 4.09 0.69 -3.81
C PHE A 82 4.02 1.89 -4.76
N GLY A 83 4.26 1.68 -6.05
CA GLY A 83 4.39 2.76 -7.02
C GLY A 83 5.70 3.56 -6.88
N GLY A 84 6.70 3.06 -6.14
CA GLY A 84 7.98 3.74 -5.97
C GLY A 84 8.90 3.24 -4.83
N PRO A 85 9.96 4.01 -4.50
CA PRO A 85 10.91 3.71 -3.43
C PRO A 85 10.30 3.73 -2.01
N VAL A 86 10.71 2.80 -1.15
CA VAL A 86 10.30 2.71 0.26
C VAL A 86 11.51 2.47 1.17
N ALA A 87 11.62 3.21 2.26
CA ALA A 87 12.76 3.17 3.18
C ALA A 87 12.34 2.88 4.64
N GLN A 88 13.23 2.21 5.37
CA GLN A 88 13.10 1.98 6.80
C GLN A 88 13.66 3.16 7.61
N ASP A 89 12.99 3.50 8.71
CA ASP A 89 13.56 4.31 9.77
C ASP A 89 14.60 3.49 10.58
N PRO A 90 15.39 4.12 11.47
CA PRO A 90 16.40 3.39 12.25
C PRO A 90 15.87 2.35 13.22
N TYR A 91 14.55 2.29 13.43
CA TYR A 91 13.89 1.28 14.24
C TYR A 91 13.34 0.12 13.40
N GLY A 92 13.59 0.14 12.08
CA GLY A 92 13.16 -0.89 11.14
C GLY A 92 11.73 -0.70 10.62
N ASN A 93 11.03 0.39 10.97
CA ASN A 93 9.68 0.63 10.46
C ASN A 93 9.75 1.34 9.11
N TYR A 94 8.90 0.97 8.16
CA TYR A 94 8.83 1.65 6.86
C TYR A 94 8.04 2.95 6.99
N SER A 95 8.74 3.95 7.50
CA SER A 95 8.19 5.26 7.81
C SER A 95 8.40 6.25 6.69
N PHE A 96 8.98 5.87 5.53
CA PHE A 96 9.21 6.77 4.39
C PHE A 96 8.99 6.08 3.06
N TYR A 97 8.26 6.75 2.17
CA TYR A 97 8.05 6.25 0.81
C TYR A 97 7.82 7.40 -0.17
N LEU A 98 8.05 7.10 -1.43
CA LEU A 98 7.99 8.02 -2.54
C LEU A 98 7.02 7.53 -3.61
N THR A 99 6.20 8.42 -4.15
CA THR A 99 5.34 8.15 -5.31
C THR A 99 5.41 9.30 -6.30
N LEU A 100 5.34 9.00 -7.60
CA LEU A 100 5.19 10.02 -8.64
C LEU A 100 3.70 10.23 -8.92
N GLN A 101 3.27 11.48 -8.81
CA GLN A 101 1.91 11.90 -9.10
C GLN A 101 1.71 12.05 -10.61
N SER A 102 0.45 12.01 -11.05
CA SER A 102 0.09 12.15 -12.48
C SER A 102 0.53 13.48 -13.10
N ASP A 103 0.74 14.51 -12.29
CA ASP A 103 1.25 15.82 -12.68
C ASP A 103 2.79 15.91 -12.69
N GLY A 104 3.49 14.80 -12.43
CA GLY A 104 4.95 14.73 -12.43
C GLY A 104 5.61 15.22 -11.15
N ARG A 105 4.84 15.58 -10.11
CA ARG A 105 5.40 15.89 -8.78
C ARG A 105 5.76 14.62 -8.03
N LEU A 106 6.87 14.67 -7.31
CA LEU A 106 7.25 13.63 -6.36
C LEU A 106 6.53 13.88 -5.03
N TYR A 107 5.76 12.91 -4.58
CA TYR A 107 5.19 12.91 -3.25
C TYR A 107 6.07 12.07 -2.32
N SER A 108 6.37 12.60 -1.15
CA SER A 108 6.97 11.85 -0.06
C SER A 108 6.02 11.86 1.13
N SER A 109 5.82 10.71 1.75
CA SER A 109 5.16 10.65 3.06
C SER A 109 6.03 9.90 4.03
N GLY A 110 5.90 10.29 5.30
CA GLY A 110 6.72 9.74 6.35
C GLY A 110 7.43 10.74 7.23
N THR A 111 7.97 10.24 8.35
CA THR A 111 8.95 10.97 9.15
C THR A 111 10.23 10.15 9.21
N MET A 112 11.32 10.76 8.76
CA MET A 112 12.65 10.18 8.85
C MET A 112 13.47 11.10 9.72
N LEU A 113 13.71 10.62 10.94
CA LEU A 113 14.56 11.20 11.99
C LEU A 113 14.47 12.73 12.19
N SER A 114 14.25 13.14 13.44
CA SER A 114 14.19 14.57 13.82
C SER A 114 15.52 15.33 13.76
N ASN A 115 16.55 14.81 13.08
CA ASN A 115 17.89 15.41 13.05
C ASN A 115 17.92 16.77 12.31
N CYS A 116 17.04 16.99 11.33
CA CYS A 116 16.91 18.26 10.61
C CYS A 116 15.69 19.11 11.03
N GLY A 117 15.12 18.88 12.22
CA GLY A 117 13.92 19.57 12.71
C GLY A 117 12.60 18.89 12.28
N PRO A 118 11.43 19.50 12.57
CA PRO A 118 10.13 18.91 12.26
C PRO A 118 9.94 18.78 10.75
N GLN A 119 9.93 17.54 10.27
CA GLN A 119 9.57 17.20 8.91
C GLN A 119 8.03 17.21 8.81
N PRO A 120 7.42 18.01 7.93
CA PRO A 120 5.99 17.87 7.70
C PRO A 120 5.68 16.45 7.25
N LEU A 121 4.69 15.85 7.91
CA LEU A 121 4.01 14.64 7.45
C LEU A 121 3.39 15.04 6.11
N ASP A 122 3.87 14.42 5.02
CA ASP A 122 3.35 14.57 3.65
C ASP A 122 3.84 15.83 2.91
N GLN A 123 4.53 15.62 1.78
CA GLN A 123 5.21 16.70 1.04
C GLN A 123 5.23 16.44 -0.46
N HIS A 124 5.07 17.50 -1.24
CA HIS A 124 5.28 17.49 -2.69
C HIS A 124 6.59 18.18 -3.05
N PHE A 125 7.37 17.56 -3.92
CA PHE A 125 8.58 18.10 -4.52
C PHE A 125 8.39 18.23 -6.03
N ALA A 126 8.90 19.31 -6.60
CA ALA A 126 8.99 19.46 -8.05
C ALA A 126 10.37 18.98 -8.52
N SER A 127 10.44 18.38 -9.70
CA SER A 127 11.72 18.13 -10.36
C SER A 127 12.39 19.48 -10.61
N ASN A 128 13.69 19.59 -10.33
CA ASN A 128 14.39 20.82 -10.62
C ASN A 128 14.41 21.02 -12.14
N PRO A 129 13.87 22.11 -12.69
CA PRO A 129 13.97 22.35 -14.12
C PRO A 129 15.43 22.73 -14.41
N ILE A 130 16.18 21.82 -15.02
CA ILE A 130 17.45 22.18 -15.69
C ILE A 130 17.18 23.15 -16.86
N PHE A 131 15.92 23.42 -17.23
CA PHE A 131 15.57 24.49 -18.18
C PHE A 131 14.34 25.30 -17.73
N GLY A 132 14.57 26.61 -17.57
CA GLY A 132 13.68 27.62 -16.99
C GLY A 132 12.18 27.48 -17.24
N GLY A 133 11.44 27.31 -16.14
CA GLY A 133 10.00 27.55 -16.04
C GLY A 133 9.71 28.06 -14.63
N SER A 134 9.14 29.26 -14.53
CA SER A 134 8.93 29.97 -13.26
C SER A 134 7.91 29.25 -12.38
N ALA A 135 8.31 28.92 -11.14
CA ALA A 135 7.39 28.46 -10.11
C ALA A 135 6.40 29.59 -9.79
N LYS A 136 5.15 29.42 -10.21
CA LYS A 136 4.04 30.26 -9.76
C LYS A 136 2.88 29.36 -9.36
N ASP A 137 2.30 29.75 -8.24
CA ASP A 137 1.06 29.28 -7.62
C ASP A 137 1.18 28.07 -6.68
N THR A 138 1.45 28.44 -5.43
CA THR A 138 0.81 27.90 -4.23
C THR A 138 -0.62 27.40 -4.53
N MET A 139 -0.81 26.09 -4.53
CA MET A 139 -2.14 25.49 -4.45
C MET A 139 -2.18 24.46 -3.32
N SER A 140 -2.96 24.81 -2.30
CA SER A 140 -3.58 23.91 -1.33
C SER A 140 -4.45 22.91 -2.11
N SER A 141 -4.11 21.62 -2.11
CA SER A 141 -4.98 20.58 -2.70
C SER A 141 -5.21 19.46 -1.71
N SER A 142 -6.27 19.62 -0.91
CA SER A 142 -6.91 18.55 -0.13
C SER A 142 -7.21 17.29 -0.94
N ASP A 143 -7.36 17.43 -2.26
CA ASP A 143 -7.65 16.32 -3.17
C ASP A 143 -6.43 15.40 -3.38
N ALA A 144 -5.20 15.95 -3.27
CA ALA A 144 -3.97 15.15 -3.36
C ALA A 144 -3.62 14.43 -2.04
N GLU A 145 -4.09 14.96 -0.91
CA GLU A 145 -3.99 14.31 0.40
C GLU A 145 -4.94 13.10 0.48
N ASP A 146 -6.12 13.19 -0.14
CA ASP A 146 -7.11 12.10 -0.17
C ASP A 146 -6.64 10.92 -1.03
N ASP A 147 -5.99 11.20 -2.17
CA ASP A 147 -5.43 10.16 -3.07
C ASP A 147 -4.22 9.44 -2.43
N ALA A 148 -3.34 10.18 -1.75
CA ALA A 148 -2.19 9.59 -1.07
C ALA A 148 -2.59 8.80 0.18
N GLN A 149 -3.52 9.30 1.00
CA GLN A 149 -4.03 8.57 2.16
C GLN A 149 -4.86 7.34 1.77
N ALA A 150 -5.58 7.35 0.64
CA ALA A 150 -6.23 6.17 0.10
C ALA A 150 -5.22 5.06 -0.24
N VAL A 151 -4.06 5.42 -0.81
CA VAL A 151 -2.95 4.49 -1.09
C VAL A 151 -2.29 3.97 0.19
N ILE A 152 -2.22 4.76 1.27
CA ILE A 152 -1.76 4.30 2.61
C ILE A 152 -2.79 3.36 3.25
N GLY A 153 -4.07 3.68 3.15
CA GLY A 153 -5.19 2.90 3.71
C GLY A 153 -5.29 1.51 3.09
N ASP A 154 -4.85 1.35 1.85
CA ASP A 154 -4.83 0.07 1.13
C ASP A 154 -3.56 -0.77 1.38
N ARG A 155 -2.58 -0.32 2.17
CA ARG A 155 -1.36 -1.09 2.51
C ARG A 155 -1.62 -2.36 3.32
N GLY A 156 -2.66 -2.30 4.14
CA GLY A 156 -3.15 -3.46 4.86
C GLY A 156 -4.06 -4.33 3.99
N VAL A 157 -4.35 -3.97 2.74
CA VAL A 157 -5.43 -4.58 1.96
C VAL A 157 -4.89 -5.57 0.95
N PHE A 158 -5.39 -6.80 1.06
CA PHE A 158 -4.94 -7.92 0.27
C PHE A 158 -6.13 -8.63 -0.39
N ASP A 159 -5.89 -9.19 -1.57
CA ASP A 159 -6.73 -10.24 -2.11
C ASP A 159 -6.44 -11.57 -1.42
N HIS A 160 -7.52 -12.25 -1.04
CA HIS A 160 -7.51 -13.65 -0.67
C HIS A 160 -8.61 -14.40 -1.41
N ASN A 161 -8.22 -15.13 -2.46
CA ASN A 161 -9.12 -15.96 -3.26
C ASN A 161 -10.32 -15.17 -3.82
N GLY A 162 -10.10 -13.92 -4.25
CA GLY A 162 -11.12 -13.00 -4.76
C GLY A 162 -11.91 -12.26 -3.69
N SER A 163 -11.54 -12.36 -2.41
CA SER A 163 -12.11 -11.59 -1.31
C SER A 163 -11.12 -10.54 -0.83
N VAL A 164 -11.64 -9.41 -0.36
CA VAL A 164 -10.82 -8.35 0.22
C VAL A 164 -10.60 -8.63 1.70
N VAL A 165 -9.34 -8.64 2.13
CA VAL A 165 -8.96 -8.78 3.54
C VAL A 165 -8.07 -7.63 3.98
N VAL A 166 -8.09 -7.33 5.28
CA VAL A 166 -7.13 -6.43 5.92
C VAL A 166 -6.16 -7.25 6.75
N ILE A 167 -4.86 -7.03 6.59
CA ILE A 167 -3.76 -7.59 7.35
C ILE A 167 -3.23 -6.50 8.29
N ASP A 168 -3.14 -6.82 9.58
CA ASP A 168 -2.51 -6.00 10.61
C ASP A 168 -1.41 -6.83 11.29
N PRO A 169 -0.13 -6.65 10.90
CA PRO A 169 0.99 -7.37 11.48
C PRO A 169 1.24 -7.08 12.97
N ASN A 170 0.90 -5.87 13.43
CA ASN A 170 1.07 -5.44 14.82
C ASN A 170 0.02 -6.09 15.73
N ALA A 171 -1.25 -6.07 15.32
CA ALA A 171 -2.31 -6.81 16.00
C ALA A 171 -2.22 -8.32 15.74
N GLY A 172 -1.45 -8.74 14.74
CA GLY A 172 -1.29 -10.12 14.34
C GLY A 172 -2.56 -10.71 13.73
N THR A 173 -3.36 -9.93 12.98
CA THR A 173 -4.68 -10.36 12.50
C THR A 173 -4.85 -10.21 11.00
N ILE A 174 -5.66 -11.09 10.41
CA ILE A 174 -6.21 -10.94 9.06
C ILE A 174 -7.72 -11.05 9.14
N VAL A 175 -8.43 -10.04 8.66
CA VAL A 175 -9.90 -9.93 8.74
C VAL A 175 -10.51 -9.70 7.37
N TYR A 176 -11.72 -10.21 7.12
CA TYR A 176 -12.43 -9.93 5.88
C TYR A 176 -12.95 -8.49 5.85
N ARG A 177 -12.53 -7.69 4.86
CA ARG A 177 -13.14 -6.38 4.55
C ARG A 177 -14.36 -6.57 3.65
N GLY A 178 -14.18 -7.32 2.58
CA GLY A 178 -15.19 -7.55 1.55
C GLY A 178 -15.17 -9.02 1.09
N PRO A 179 -15.92 -9.91 1.76
CA PRO A 179 -16.06 -11.30 1.33
C PRO A 179 -16.64 -11.38 -0.09
N LYS A 180 -16.07 -12.25 -0.95
CA LYS A 180 -16.61 -12.43 -2.31
C LYS A 180 -18.05 -12.92 -2.30
N LYS A 181 -18.79 -12.63 -3.37
CA LYS A 181 -20.23 -12.93 -3.51
C LYS A 181 -20.59 -14.39 -3.21
N SER A 182 -19.73 -15.35 -3.59
CA SER A 182 -20.01 -16.78 -3.36
C SER A 182 -19.92 -17.21 -1.89
N ILE A 183 -19.30 -16.42 -1.01
CA ILE A 183 -19.18 -16.72 0.43
C ILE A 183 -19.84 -15.70 1.34
N SER A 184 -20.37 -14.58 0.82
CA SER A 184 -20.96 -13.50 1.62
C SER A 184 -22.19 -13.92 2.46
N GLY A 185 -22.88 -15.00 2.07
CA GLY A 185 -23.94 -15.62 2.87
C GLY A 185 -23.45 -16.49 4.03
N THR A 186 -22.13 -16.65 4.17
CA THR A 186 -21.46 -17.49 5.19
C THR A 186 -20.48 -16.67 6.02
N VAL A 187 -19.71 -15.80 5.37
CA VAL A 187 -18.68 -14.95 5.96
C VAL A 187 -19.12 -13.49 5.87
N LYS A 188 -19.05 -12.76 6.98
CA LYS A 188 -19.38 -11.34 7.05
C LYS A 188 -18.11 -10.50 7.03
N SER A 189 -18.25 -9.21 6.67
CA SER A 189 -17.20 -8.22 6.90
C SER A 189 -16.84 -8.17 8.40
N GLY A 190 -15.57 -7.95 8.72
CA GLY A 190 -14.99 -8.01 10.05
C GLY A 190 -14.68 -9.43 10.57
N ALA A 191 -15.04 -10.49 9.84
CA ALA A 191 -14.76 -11.85 10.29
C ALA A 191 -13.25 -12.15 10.32
N LEU A 192 -12.77 -12.70 11.43
CA LEU A 192 -11.37 -13.06 11.63
C LEU A 192 -11.01 -14.30 10.81
N LEU A 193 -10.12 -14.14 9.82
CA LEU A 193 -9.61 -15.23 8.98
C LEU A 193 -8.36 -15.86 9.59
N PHE A 194 -7.49 -15.06 10.21
CA PHE A 194 -6.25 -15.55 10.81
C PHE A 194 -5.84 -14.70 12.02
N LYS A 195 -5.27 -15.37 13.03
CA LYS A 195 -4.62 -14.77 14.20
C LYS A 195 -3.22 -15.36 14.36
N ALA A 196 -2.21 -14.51 14.27
CA ALA A 196 -0.83 -14.86 14.55
C ALA A 196 -0.61 -15.12 16.05
N ALA A 197 0.35 -15.98 16.36
CA ALA A 197 0.79 -16.24 17.73
C ALA A 197 1.49 -15.02 18.36
N THR A 198 2.19 -14.23 17.54
CA THR A 198 2.87 -12.99 17.88
C THR A 198 2.71 -11.99 16.74
N SER A 199 2.97 -10.70 16.99
CA SER A 199 3.18 -9.75 15.90
C SER A 199 4.35 -10.19 15.02
N TRP A 200 4.40 -9.70 13.79
CA TRP A 200 5.52 -9.95 12.88
C TRP A 200 5.89 -8.69 12.11
N ASP A 201 7.15 -8.61 11.68
CA ASP A 201 7.58 -7.58 10.74
C ASP A 201 7.22 -8.03 9.31
N PRO A 202 6.32 -7.32 8.60
CA PRO A 202 5.90 -7.70 7.26
C PRO A 202 7.01 -7.62 6.21
N TYR A 203 8.19 -7.10 6.55
CA TYR A 203 9.32 -6.93 5.65
C TYR A 203 10.50 -7.88 5.93
N ASP A 204 10.48 -8.58 7.06
CA ASP A 204 11.41 -9.68 7.30
C ASP A 204 10.95 -10.95 6.57
N ASN A 205 11.50 -11.17 5.38
CA ASN A 205 11.22 -12.35 4.56
C ASN A 205 11.67 -13.67 5.22
N ASN A 206 12.51 -13.62 6.26
CA ASN A 206 12.97 -14.80 6.99
C ASN A 206 12.10 -15.11 8.21
N ALA A 207 11.29 -14.15 8.67
CA ALA A 207 10.41 -14.34 9.81
C ALA A 207 9.39 -15.47 9.53
N VAL A 208 9.39 -16.48 10.40
CA VAL A 208 8.38 -17.54 10.37
C VAL A 208 7.13 -17.04 11.08
N ILE A 209 6.08 -16.82 10.32
CA ILE A 209 4.77 -16.42 10.84
C ILE A 209 4.01 -17.69 11.20
N LYS A 210 3.56 -17.82 12.44
CA LYS A 210 2.75 -18.94 12.94
C LYS A 210 1.45 -18.43 13.51
N GLY A 211 0.38 -19.20 13.36
CA GLY A 211 -0.89 -18.84 13.97
C GLY A 211 -2.04 -19.78 13.64
N THR A 212 -3.23 -19.29 13.92
CA THR A 212 -4.49 -20.01 13.73
C THR A 212 -5.28 -19.38 12.60
N ALA A 213 -5.56 -20.15 11.56
CA ALA A 213 -6.50 -19.78 10.50
C ALA A 213 -7.88 -20.38 10.77
N TYR A 214 -8.92 -19.82 10.17
CA TYR A 214 -10.31 -20.25 10.35
C TYR A 214 -10.97 -20.65 9.03
N VAL A 215 -11.56 -21.84 8.98
CA VAL A 215 -12.39 -22.29 7.85
C VAL A 215 -13.86 -22.06 8.16
N PHE A 216 -14.58 -21.49 7.21
CA PHE A 216 -15.99 -21.16 7.33
C PHE A 216 -16.88 -22.13 6.54
N LYS A 217 -18.04 -22.46 7.10
CA LYS A 217 -19.09 -23.25 6.42
C LYS A 217 -20.45 -22.68 6.82
N ARG A 218 -21.36 -22.57 5.85
CA ARG A 218 -22.70 -22.00 6.08
C ARG A 218 -23.43 -22.75 7.20
N GLY A 219 -23.99 -22.02 8.15
CA GLY A 219 -24.74 -22.58 9.28
C GLY A 219 -23.88 -23.27 10.34
N CYS A 220 -22.56 -23.12 10.28
CA CYS A 220 -21.63 -23.69 11.25
C CYS A 220 -20.69 -22.63 11.81
N ASP A 221 -20.24 -22.84 13.04
CA ASP A 221 -19.20 -22.02 13.64
C ASP A 221 -17.87 -22.16 12.88
N PRO A 222 -17.02 -21.12 12.82
CA PRO A 222 -15.68 -21.20 12.25
C PRO A 222 -14.84 -22.27 12.96
N VAL A 223 -14.04 -23.01 12.20
CA VAL A 223 -13.17 -24.06 12.77
C VAL A 223 -11.71 -23.62 12.64
N PRO A 224 -10.97 -23.56 13.76
CA PRO A 224 -9.56 -23.18 13.76
C PRO A 224 -8.66 -24.31 13.24
N TYR A 225 -7.51 -23.95 12.67
CA TYR A 225 -6.42 -24.85 12.35
C TYR A 225 -5.08 -24.11 12.33
N GLN A 226 -4.01 -24.83 12.68
CA GLN A 226 -2.67 -24.25 12.74
C GLN A 226 -2.09 -24.08 11.34
N VAL A 227 -1.49 -22.93 11.09
CA VAL A 227 -0.79 -22.62 9.86
C VAL A 227 0.53 -21.92 10.16
N SER A 228 1.49 -22.06 9.27
CA SER A 228 2.75 -21.33 9.31
C SER A 228 3.26 -20.99 7.92
N GLY A 229 4.07 -19.95 7.82
CA GLY A 229 4.73 -19.60 6.57
C GLY A 229 5.48 -18.28 6.68
N HIS A 230 5.56 -17.56 5.57
CA HIS A 230 6.45 -16.41 5.43
C HIS A 230 5.82 -15.34 4.53
N GLN A 231 6.26 -14.10 4.77
CA GLN A 231 6.19 -13.03 3.79
C GLN A 231 7.17 -13.31 2.65
N LYS A 232 6.76 -12.99 1.41
CA LYS A 232 7.60 -12.97 0.21
C LYS A 232 7.58 -11.55 -0.31
N GLY A 233 8.52 -10.74 0.15
CA GLY A 233 8.35 -9.29 0.17
C GLY A 233 7.18 -8.91 1.08
N TRP A 234 6.88 -7.62 1.16
CA TRP A 234 5.74 -7.14 1.94
C TRP A 234 4.39 -7.45 1.27
N HIS A 235 4.40 -7.65 -0.05
CA HIS A 235 3.20 -7.74 -0.89
C HIS A 235 2.55 -9.12 -0.92
N THR A 236 3.25 -10.19 -0.51
CA THR A 236 2.69 -11.55 -0.56
C THR A 236 2.94 -12.32 0.74
N LEU A 237 1.87 -12.62 1.48
CA LEU A 237 1.91 -13.54 2.62
C LEU A 237 1.43 -14.93 2.19
N ILE A 238 2.22 -15.96 2.47
CA ILE A 238 1.84 -17.37 2.24
C ILE A 238 1.91 -18.13 3.55
N LEU A 239 0.76 -18.68 3.97
CA LEU A 239 0.64 -19.55 5.12
C LEU A 239 0.16 -20.93 4.69
N THR A 240 0.69 -21.98 5.33
CA THR A 240 0.34 -23.36 5.01
C THR A 240 0.00 -24.15 6.27
N GLY A 241 -1.00 -25.01 6.19
CA GLY A 241 -1.35 -25.95 7.26
C GLY A 241 -2.47 -26.91 6.87
N ALA A 242 -2.57 -28.04 7.55
CA ALA A 242 -3.59 -29.04 7.25
C ALA A 242 -4.99 -28.53 7.60
N ALA A 243 -5.81 -28.27 6.58
CA ALA A 243 -7.13 -27.68 6.79
C ALA A 243 -8.16 -28.72 7.27
N PRO A 244 -9.11 -28.31 8.14
CA PRO A 244 -10.15 -29.18 8.66
C PRO A 244 -11.11 -29.63 7.55
N ILE A 245 -11.42 -30.91 7.52
CA ILE A 245 -12.44 -31.50 6.66
C ILE A 245 -13.73 -31.61 7.49
N ARG A 246 -14.79 -30.94 7.04
CA ARG A 246 -16.11 -31.08 7.66
C ARG A 246 -16.91 -32.17 6.96
N GLN A 247 -17.80 -32.83 7.70
CA GLN A 247 -18.82 -33.69 7.11
C GLN A 247 -19.62 -32.93 6.05
N LYS A 248 -20.11 -33.65 5.03
CA LYS A 248 -20.89 -33.04 3.94
C LYS A 248 -22.12 -32.32 4.48
N ASP A 249 -22.89 -32.99 5.34
CA ASP A 249 -24.19 -32.51 5.81
C ASP A 249 -24.17 -32.07 7.29
N GLY A 250 -23.00 -31.72 7.83
CA GLY A 250 -22.87 -31.29 9.22
C GLY A 250 -21.69 -30.36 9.49
N CYS A 251 -21.57 -29.94 10.76
CA CYS A 251 -20.51 -29.05 11.22
C CYS A 251 -19.30 -29.80 11.81
N LYS A 252 -19.44 -31.12 12.06
CA LYS A 252 -18.42 -31.97 12.66
C LYS A 252 -17.18 -32.06 11.76
N VAL A 253 -16.01 -31.88 12.37
CA VAL A 253 -14.71 -32.14 11.75
C VAL A 253 -14.46 -33.64 11.74
N VAL A 254 -14.10 -34.20 10.59
CA VAL A 254 -13.83 -35.63 10.38
C VAL A 254 -12.38 -35.93 10.01
N GLY A 255 -11.55 -34.90 9.89
CA GLY A 255 -10.12 -35.05 9.64
C GLY A 255 -9.47 -33.74 9.27
N TYR A 256 -8.18 -33.81 8.97
CA TYR A 256 -7.36 -32.71 8.51
C TYR A 256 -6.56 -33.19 7.31
N LYS A 257 -6.46 -32.37 6.25
CA LYS A 257 -5.65 -32.71 5.08
C LYS A 257 -5.14 -31.48 4.37
N ILE A 258 -4.09 -31.66 3.58
CA ILE A 258 -3.67 -30.68 2.58
C ILE A 258 -4.70 -30.65 1.44
N ASN A 259 -5.29 -29.48 1.20
CA ASN A 259 -6.31 -29.21 0.17
C ASN A 259 -6.30 -27.70 -0.21
N GLY A 260 -7.30 -27.24 -0.96
CA GLY A 260 -7.39 -25.84 -1.40
C GLY A 260 -7.49 -24.79 -0.28
N ASN A 261 -7.88 -25.17 0.94
CA ASN A 261 -7.86 -24.29 2.12
C ASN A 261 -6.55 -24.41 2.92
N SER A 262 -5.61 -25.26 2.48
CA SER A 262 -4.36 -25.51 3.21
C SER A 262 -3.25 -24.55 2.85
N VAL A 263 -3.41 -23.75 1.79
CA VAL A 263 -2.51 -22.68 1.41
C VAL A 263 -3.31 -21.39 1.41
N LEU A 264 -3.00 -20.49 2.34
CA LEU A 264 -3.56 -19.16 2.38
C LEU A 264 -2.54 -18.23 1.74
N LYS A 265 -2.84 -17.83 0.51
CA LYS A 265 -2.10 -16.80 -0.20
C LYS A 265 -2.85 -15.48 -0.06
N PHE A 266 -2.14 -14.44 0.33
CA PHE A 266 -2.60 -13.07 0.38
C PHE A 266 -1.72 -12.25 -0.55
N VAL A 267 -2.31 -11.47 -1.44
CA VAL A 267 -1.57 -10.62 -2.38
C VAL A 267 -2.05 -9.18 -2.22
N SER A 268 -1.14 -8.26 -1.96
CA SER A 268 -1.43 -6.84 -1.81
C SER A 268 -2.10 -6.32 -3.07
N TRP A 269 -3.05 -5.40 -2.92
CA TRP A 269 -3.70 -4.74 -4.05
C TRP A 269 -2.78 -3.78 -4.81
N GLY A 270 -1.59 -3.50 -4.27
CA GLY A 270 -0.58 -2.69 -4.93
C GLY A 270 0.12 -3.37 -6.12
N ASP A 271 0.04 -4.70 -6.27
CA ASP A 271 0.75 -5.46 -7.34
C ASP A 271 0.17 -5.30 -8.76
#